data_AF-A0A7Y3FRS9-F1
#
_entry.id   AF-A0A7Y3FRS9-F1
#
_cell.length_a   1.000
_cell.length_b   1.000
_cell.length_c   1.000
_cell.angle_alpha   90.00
_cell.angle_beta   90.00
_cell.angle_gamma   90.00
#
_symmetry.space_group_name_H-M   'P 1'
#
loop_
_entity.id
_entity.type
_entity.pdbx_description
1 polymer ?
#
loop_
_entity_poly.entity_id
_entity_poly.type
_entity_poly.pdbx_seq_one_letter_code
_entity_poly.pdbx_strand_id
1 'polypeptide(L)'
;MNNFAINYFKKVLECCYDTFQFSTVSPVKKQILAFLTFLFLGLLSLQAQNDTPCEGAQRWLDGAAWLPDGSIDDNVAQNDFPKGIIKCGSSAETQSQVGPYNNSIYDSTQFEIDVSSDTCIDPSTGLVVTPLNPTDLQPIIWLNFDVRPQAGSFQIQINDNSGDTIAWALYISDVHQAGTTLAANGQYLSGDCSQLHKVACGVESSSTWNTIPINGEDFLEATNFYLAVWDQDADGDVEINNFKARFGCGDGSFKTCSVVAGTPEEVCNNDGTFTVNVPIEGINGEYVGYDANANNAGGLSSTVCLTNSGSTNVTTGTISLTYNQGTAYSIQIFETNNSSPPTPVTPSASCDHPDPFPGDPNNGNADECVADVNGEAPICCEFGATCNLDPTLQIIEGCDSTVLPAPFTDPIDVFSN
;
A
#
# COMPACT_ATOMS: atom_id res chain seq x y z
N MET A 1 23.15 34.98 2.56
CA MET A 1 22.77 35.82 1.40
C MET A 1 23.99 36.56 0.86
N ASN A 2 24.24 36.44 -0.44
CA ASN A 2 25.54 36.61 -1.07
C ASN A 2 25.86 38.10 -1.37
N ASN A 3 27.03 38.59 -0.96
CA ASN A 3 27.53 39.97 -1.15
C ASN A 3 27.60 40.44 -2.63
N PHE A 4 27.39 39.52 -3.57
CA PHE A 4 27.35 39.80 -5.01
C PHE A 4 26.06 40.50 -5.44
N ALA A 5 24.92 40.15 -4.84
CA ALA A 5 23.61 40.72 -5.20
C ALA A 5 23.48 42.19 -4.75
N ILE A 6 24.00 42.53 -3.57
CA ILE A 6 23.97 43.89 -3.01
C ILE A 6 24.84 44.85 -3.83
N ASN A 7 26.03 44.39 -4.28
CA ASN A 7 26.93 45.20 -5.11
C ASN A 7 26.42 45.40 -6.54
N TYR A 8 25.69 44.43 -7.09
CA TYR A 8 25.02 44.60 -8.39
C TYR A 8 23.88 45.61 -8.30
N PHE A 9 23.08 45.56 -7.23
CA PHE A 9 22.00 46.52 -6.98
C PHE A 9 22.50 47.95 -6.80
N LYS A 10 23.60 48.16 -6.07
CA LYS A 10 24.23 49.48 -5.89
C LYS A 10 24.72 50.08 -7.22
N LYS A 11 25.37 49.27 -8.06
CA LYS A 11 25.85 49.73 -9.38
C LYS A 11 24.72 50.06 -10.35
N VAL A 12 23.61 49.32 -10.32
CA VAL A 12 22.44 49.63 -11.14
C VAL A 12 21.77 50.93 -10.67
N LEU A 13 21.69 51.15 -9.35
CA LEU A 13 21.12 52.38 -8.79
C LEU A 13 21.97 53.62 -9.09
N GLU A 14 23.31 53.50 -9.03
CA GLU A 14 24.24 54.59 -9.38
C GLU A 14 24.21 54.91 -10.89
N CYS A 15 24.10 53.90 -11.76
CA CYS A 15 23.95 54.12 -13.21
C CYS A 15 22.63 54.84 -13.56
N CYS A 16 21.56 54.57 -12.81
CA CYS A 16 20.27 55.22 -13.00
C CYS A 16 20.26 56.67 -12.48
N TYR A 17 21.01 57.00 -11.42
CA TYR A 17 20.95 58.35 -10.82
C TYR A 17 21.62 59.43 -11.69
N ASP A 18 22.73 59.11 -12.36
CA ASP A 18 23.47 60.07 -13.20
C ASP A 18 22.79 60.39 -14.55
N THR A 19 21.80 59.58 -14.96
CA THR A 19 21.08 59.79 -16.23
C THR A 19 19.83 60.68 -16.07
N PHE A 20 19.49 61.11 -14.85
CA PHE A 20 18.24 61.85 -14.55
C PHE A 20 18.37 63.38 -14.48
N GLN A 21 19.35 63.97 -15.16
CA GLN A 21 19.33 65.41 -15.49
C GLN A 21 18.56 65.64 -16.80
N PHE A 22 17.25 65.43 -16.79
CA PHE A 22 16.38 65.80 -17.92
C PHE A 22 15.29 66.81 -17.50
N SER A 23 15.63 68.06 -17.75
CA SER A 23 14.74 69.12 -18.20
C SER A 23 13.70 68.61 -19.22
N THR A 24 12.46 69.09 -19.06
CA THR A 24 11.39 69.15 -20.08
C THR A 24 10.94 67.83 -20.73
N VAL A 25 10.31 66.94 -19.95
CA VAL A 25 9.52 65.82 -20.51
C VAL A 25 8.09 65.89 -19.99
N SER A 26 7.12 65.87 -20.91
CA SER A 26 5.67 66.09 -20.65
C SER A 26 5.10 65.05 -19.66
N PRO A 27 4.06 65.42 -18.88
CA PRO A 27 3.51 64.63 -17.78
C PRO A 27 3.05 63.21 -18.18
N VAL A 28 2.73 63.00 -19.46
CA VAL A 28 2.28 61.70 -20.00
C VAL A 28 3.41 60.66 -19.96
N LYS A 29 4.66 61.05 -20.21
CA LYS A 29 5.80 60.11 -20.22
C LYS A 29 6.21 59.65 -18.82
N LYS A 30 5.99 60.47 -17.79
CA LYS A 30 6.24 60.10 -16.38
C LYS A 30 5.23 59.07 -15.88
N GLN A 31 3.96 59.20 -16.28
CA GLN A 31 2.92 58.24 -15.92
C GLN A 31 3.14 56.88 -16.59
N ILE A 32 3.55 56.85 -17.87
CA ILE A 32 3.84 55.61 -18.59
C ILE A 32 5.04 54.87 -17.97
N LEU A 33 6.11 55.58 -17.58
CA LEU A 33 7.26 54.95 -16.96
C LEU A 33 6.95 54.41 -15.55
N ALA A 34 6.19 55.15 -14.75
CA ALA A 34 5.73 54.66 -13.44
C ALA A 34 4.81 53.44 -13.57
N PHE A 35 3.91 53.44 -14.57
CA PHE A 35 3.01 52.32 -14.85
C PHE A 35 3.77 51.08 -15.34
N LEU A 36 4.76 51.24 -16.23
CA LEU A 36 5.64 50.15 -16.68
C LEU A 36 6.50 49.59 -15.56
N THR A 37 6.98 50.43 -14.63
CA THR A 37 7.76 49.97 -13.47
C THR A 37 6.87 49.21 -12.49
N PHE A 38 5.62 49.64 -12.27
CA PHE A 38 4.63 48.89 -11.49
C PHE A 38 4.20 47.59 -12.17
N LEU A 39 4.09 47.56 -13.51
CA LEU A 39 3.81 46.35 -14.27
C LEU A 39 4.97 45.35 -14.17
N PHE A 40 6.21 45.84 -14.18
CA PHE A 40 7.42 45.00 -14.06
C PHE A 40 7.65 44.52 -12.62
N LEU A 41 7.28 45.30 -11.61
CA LEU A 41 7.30 44.89 -10.19
C LEU A 41 6.16 43.92 -9.85
N GLY A 42 5.01 44.00 -10.54
CA GLY A 42 3.93 43.02 -10.41
C GLY A 42 4.19 41.68 -11.12
N LEU A 43 5.21 41.61 -11.98
CA LEU A 43 5.65 40.39 -12.69
C LEU A 43 6.81 39.66 -12.00
N LEU A 44 7.36 40.23 -10.92
CA LEU A 44 8.41 39.61 -10.12
C LEU A 44 7.77 39.01 -8.86
N SER A 45 7.71 37.68 -8.82
CA SER A 45 7.30 36.77 -7.72
C SER A 45 5.80 36.58 -7.45
N LEU A 46 5.09 35.94 -8.38
CA LEU A 46 4.36 34.72 -8.01
C LEU A 46 5.39 33.59 -8.07
N GLN A 47 6.14 33.37 -6.99
CA GLN A 47 6.67 32.02 -6.81
C GLN A 47 5.45 31.17 -6.49
N ALA A 48 5.20 30.12 -7.28
CA ALA A 48 4.33 29.05 -6.81
C ALA A 48 4.89 28.63 -5.45
N GLN A 49 4.07 28.71 -4.40
CA GLN A 49 4.44 28.15 -3.12
C GLN A 49 4.45 26.63 -3.33
N ASN A 50 5.46 25.93 -2.80
CA ASN A 50 5.50 24.47 -2.85
C ASN A 50 4.77 23.97 -1.61
N ASP A 51 3.46 24.06 -1.67
CA ASP A 51 2.55 23.93 -0.53
C ASP A 51 1.70 22.65 -0.58
N THR A 52 1.78 21.92 -1.69
CA THR A 52 1.21 20.57 -1.82
C THR A 52 2.24 19.47 -1.61
N PRO A 53 1.82 18.24 -1.22
CA PRO A 53 2.70 17.06 -1.22
C PRO A 53 3.37 16.83 -2.57
N CYS A 54 2.66 17.09 -3.68
CA CYS A 54 3.19 16.93 -5.04
C CYS A 54 4.36 17.85 -5.38
N GLU A 55 4.42 19.02 -4.77
CA GLU A 55 5.47 20.01 -5.00
C GLU A 55 6.60 19.87 -3.98
N GLY A 56 6.24 19.55 -2.74
CA GLY A 56 7.17 19.43 -1.61
C GLY A 56 7.82 18.05 -1.42
N ALA A 57 7.29 16.98 -2.03
CA ALA A 57 7.83 15.63 -1.83
C ALA A 57 9.18 15.40 -2.51
N GLN A 58 10.09 14.77 -1.77
CA GLN A 58 11.33 14.22 -2.29
C GLN A 58 11.35 12.71 -2.17
N ARG A 59 12.07 12.05 -3.08
CA ARG A 59 12.24 10.61 -3.05
C ARG A 59 13.25 10.20 -1.99
N TRP A 60 12.96 9.16 -1.21
CA TRP A 60 13.95 8.53 -0.35
C TRP A 60 15.09 7.96 -1.20
N LEU A 61 16.32 8.34 -0.87
CA LEU A 61 17.50 8.10 -1.71
C LEU A 61 18.22 6.79 -1.42
N ASP A 62 17.75 6.02 -0.44
CA ASP A 62 18.33 4.74 -0.06
C ASP A 62 17.35 3.58 -0.30
N GLY A 63 17.77 2.36 -0.02
CA GLY A 63 16.92 1.18 -0.23
C GLY A 63 17.05 0.55 -1.62
N ALA A 64 16.10 -0.33 -1.95
CA ALA A 64 15.99 -1.00 -3.24
C ALA A 64 15.45 -0.03 -4.31
N ALA A 65 15.51 -0.44 -5.58
CA ALA A 65 14.97 0.34 -6.70
C ALA A 65 13.98 -0.48 -7.52
N TRP A 66 13.05 0.24 -8.17
CA TRP A 66 12.21 -0.33 -9.21
C TRP A 66 13.01 -0.47 -10.50
N LEU A 67 12.89 -1.63 -11.13
CA LEU A 67 13.36 -1.87 -12.49
C LEU A 67 12.28 -1.46 -13.50
N PRO A 68 12.64 -1.18 -14.77
CA PRO A 68 11.69 -0.75 -15.80
C PRO A 68 10.53 -1.71 -16.07
N ASP A 69 10.68 -2.98 -15.70
CA ASP A 69 9.66 -4.02 -15.85
C ASP A 69 8.74 -4.13 -14.63
N GLY A 70 8.91 -3.27 -13.62
CA GLY A 70 8.15 -3.29 -12.38
C GLY A 70 8.67 -4.28 -11.33
N SER A 71 9.78 -4.97 -11.60
CA SER A 71 10.46 -5.80 -10.59
C SER A 71 11.36 -4.96 -9.67
N ILE A 72 11.87 -5.57 -8.59
CA ILE A 72 12.66 -4.88 -7.56
C ILE A 72 14.09 -5.41 -7.53
N ASP A 73 15.05 -4.49 -7.45
CA ASP A 73 16.46 -4.81 -7.24
C ASP A 73 16.96 -4.27 -5.88
N ASP A 74 17.24 -5.20 -4.95
CA ASP A 74 17.80 -4.91 -3.62
C ASP A 74 19.30 -4.54 -3.67
N ASN A 75 19.99 -4.66 -4.81
CA ASN A 75 21.41 -4.35 -4.96
C ASN A 75 21.69 -2.88 -5.29
N VAL A 76 21.74 -2.06 -4.23
CA VAL A 76 22.03 -0.61 -4.23
C VAL A 76 23.23 -0.12 -5.05
N ALA A 77 24.23 -0.96 -5.31
CA ALA A 77 25.46 -0.54 -5.99
C ALA A 77 25.32 -0.49 -7.52
N GLN A 78 24.25 -1.07 -8.09
CA GLN A 78 24.08 -1.22 -9.53
C GLN A 78 22.85 -0.50 -10.08
N ASN A 79 22.09 0.19 -9.23
CA ASN A 79 20.84 0.82 -9.64
C ASN A 79 21.07 2.21 -10.22
N ASP A 80 20.90 2.35 -11.54
CA ASP A 80 20.83 3.62 -12.26
C ASP A 80 19.42 4.29 -12.13
N PHE A 81 18.45 3.58 -11.55
CA PHE A 81 17.08 4.03 -11.33
C PHE A 81 16.86 4.64 -9.94
N PRO A 82 15.82 5.48 -9.76
CA PRO A 82 15.46 6.04 -8.45
C PRO A 82 15.25 4.92 -7.42
N LYS A 83 15.97 5.00 -6.30
CA LYS A 83 15.83 4.11 -5.14
C LYS A 83 14.54 4.43 -4.37
N GLY A 84 14.46 4.08 -3.10
CA GLY A 84 13.35 4.46 -2.22
C GLY A 84 12.37 3.34 -1.91
N ILE A 85 12.69 2.08 -2.20
CA ILE A 85 11.92 0.93 -1.73
C ILE A 85 12.60 0.35 -0.48
N ILE A 86 11.83 0.04 0.56
CA ILE A 86 12.39 -0.62 1.75
C ILE A 86 12.89 -2.04 1.37
N LYS A 87 14.15 -2.34 1.69
CA LYS A 87 14.78 -3.64 1.41
C LYS A 87 14.24 -4.75 2.30
N CYS A 88 14.32 -5.99 1.81
CA CYS A 88 14.26 -7.17 2.68
C CYS A 88 15.43 -7.17 3.66
N GLY A 89 15.22 -7.74 4.85
CA GLY A 89 16.28 -7.96 5.81
C GLY A 89 16.39 -6.87 6.87
N SER A 90 17.27 -7.14 7.84
CA SER A 90 17.52 -6.28 9.00
C SER A 90 18.49 -5.12 8.73
N SER A 91 19.06 -5.03 7.53
CA SER A 91 19.94 -3.93 7.12
C SER A 91 19.17 -2.62 7.19
N ALA A 92 19.71 -1.66 7.93
CA ALA A 92 19.12 -0.35 8.11
C ALA A 92 19.64 0.61 7.04
N GLU A 93 18.88 0.77 5.97
CA GLU A 93 19.16 1.77 4.95
C GLU A 93 18.82 3.16 5.52
N THR A 94 19.69 4.14 5.28
CA THR A 94 19.72 5.40 6.03
C THR A 94 19.90 6.57 5.08
N GLN A 95 18.95 7.50 5.07
CA GLN A 95 19.15 8.82 4.50
C GLN A 95 19.36 9.82 5.62
N SER A 96 20.53 10.46 5.64
CA SER A 96 20.86 11.48 6.63
C SER A 96 20.49 12.88 6.15
N GLN A 97 20.26 13.79 7.11
CA GLN A 97 20.04 15.23 6.90
C GLN A 97 18.90 15.51 5.91
N VAL A 98 17.70 15.02 6.23
CA VAL A 98 16.52 15.24 5.38
C VAL A 98 15.83 16.51 5.85
N GLY A 99 15.80 17.52 4.98
CA GLY A 99 15.08 18.77 5.20
C GLY A 99 14.02 19.03 4.12
N PRO A 100 13.26 20.14 4.23
CA PRO A 100 12.22 20.52 3.28
C PRO A 100 12.74 20.63 1.85
N TYR A 101 12.22 19.81 0.94
CA TYR A 101 12.59 19.90 -0.47
C TYR A 101 11.95 21.12 -1.13
N ASN A 102 12.72 21.81 -1.99
CA ASN A 102 12.31 23.07 -2.64
C ASN A 102 11.76 24.14 -1.67
N ASN A 103 12.23 24.15 -0.41
CA ASN A 103 11.69 25.01 0.66
C ASN A 103 10.17 24.86 0.82
N SER A 104 9.67 23.62 0.81
CA SER A 104 8.25 23.34 1.02
C SER A 104 7.76 23.91 2.35
N ILE A 105 6.58 24.51 2.30
CA ILE A 105 5.90 25.13 3.44
C ILE A 105 4.50 24.52 3.55
N TYR A 106 3.99 24.40 4.76
CA TYR A 106 2.67 23.87 4.99
C TYR A 106 1.59 24.92 4.71
N ASP A 107 0.55 24.55 3.95
CA ASP A 107 -0.68 25.33 3.76
C ASP A 107 -1.89 24.39 3.88
N SER A 108 -2.59 24.51 5.00
CA SER A 108 -3.80 23.72 5.29
C SER A 108 -4.92 23.90 4.26
N THR A 109 -4.91 24.98 3.47
CA THR A 109 -5.89 25.20 2.39
C THR A 109 -5.59 24.39 1.12
N GLN A 110 -4.36 23.93 0.94
CA GLN A 110 -3.94 23.08 -0.17
C GLN A 110 -3.97 21.60 0.20
N PHE A 111 -3.50 21.26 1.40
CA PHE A 111 -3.55 19.90 1.93
C PHE A 111 -3.66 19.93 3.46
N GLU A 112 -4.79 19.49 4.00
CA GLU A 112 -5.03 19.50 5.44
C GLU A 112 -4.38 18.29 6.12
N ILE A 113 -3.49 18.57 7.08
CA ILE A 113 -2.98 17.58 8.04
C ILE A 113 -3.68 17.82 9.37
N ASP A 114 -4.62 16.95 9.70
CA ASP A 114 -5.24 16.90 11.03
C ASP A 114 -4.85 15.61 11.73
N VAL A 115 -4.16 15.71 12.87
CA VAL A 115 -3.82 14.59 13.77
C VAL A 115 -4.55 14.67 15.11
N SER A 116 -5.41 15.67 15.30
CA SER A 116 -6.02 15.99 16.59
C SER A 116 -7.03 14.94 17.08
N SER A 117 -7.57 14.14 16.16
CA SER A 117 -8.55 13.09 16.45
C SER A 117 -7.96 11.67 16.34
N ASP A 118 -6.67 11.55 16.05
CA ASP A 118 -6.01 10.28 15.83
C ASP A 118 -5.29 9.75 17.07
N THR A 119 -5.05 8.44 17.07
CA THR A 119 -4.25 7.79 18.10
C THR A 119 -2.78 7.74 17.65
N CYS A 120 -2.08 8.87 17.78
CA CYS A 120 -0.66 8.94 17.42
C CYS A 120 0.21 8.24 18.47
N ILE A 121 1.37 7.74 18.05
CA ILE A 121 2.27 6.96 18.92
C ILE A 121 3.60 7.67 19.16
N ASP A 122 4.10 7.61 20.40
CA ASP A 122 5.51 7.78 20.69
C ASP A 122 6.19 6.44 20.43
N PRO A 123 6.96 6.34 19.35
CA PRO A 123 7.52 5.06 18.97
C PRO A 123 8.58 4.55 19.97
N SER A 124 9.20 5.44 20.75
CA SER A 124 10.21 5.11 21.76
C SER A 124 9.63 4.42 22.98
N THR A 125 8.37 4.72 23.30
CA THR A 125 7.68 4.22 24.50
C THR A 125 6.50 3.31 24.18
N GLY A 126 6.01 3.31 22.93
CA GLY A 126 4.78 2.64 22.53
C GLY A 126 3.52 3.28 23.08
N LEU A 127 3.62 4.46 23.71
CA LEU A 127 2.49 5.14 24.34
C LEU A 127 1.78 6.06 23.35
N VAL A 128 0.49 6.26 23.57
CA VAL A 128 -0.31 7.23 22.83
C VAL A 128 0.14 8.65 23.18
N VAL A 129 0.30 9.48 22.16
CA VAL A 129 0.62 10.90 22.26
C VAL A 129 -0.32 11.74 21.42
N THR A 130 -0.41 13.03 21.74
CA THR A 130 -1.29 13.99 21.05
C THR A 130 -0.45 15.15 20.50
N PRO A 131 0.25 14.95 19.37
CA PRO A 131 1.00 16.01 18.74
C PRO A 131 0.06 17.11 18.21
N LEU A 132 0.60 18.31 18.07
CA LEU A 132 -0.06 19.44 17.42
C LEU A 132 -0.06 19.27 15.91
N ASN A 133 -1.13 19.71 15.25
CA ASN A 133 -1.15 19.86 13.80
C ASN A 133 -0.05 20.83 13.33
N PRO A 134 0.47 20.68 12.11
CA PRO A 134 1.43 21.62 11.54
C PRO A 134 0.84 23.04 11.49
N THR A 135 1.69 24.03 11.72
CA THR A 135 1.32 25.45 11.67
C THR A 135 1.48 25.96 10.24
N ASP A 136 0.45 26.64 9.70
CA ASP A 136 0.52 27.23 8.35
C ASP A 136 1.75 28.14 8.19
N LEU A 137 2.30 28.11 6.98
CA LEU A 137 3.50 28.84 6.54
C LEU A 137 4.81 28.40 7.20
N GLN A 138 4.80 27.32 8.00
CA GLN A 138 6.03 26.72 8.52
C GLN A 138 6.60 25.70 7.54
N PRO A 139 7.92 25.44 7.58
CA PRO A 139 8.52 24.42 6.74
C PRO A 139 7.98 23.02 7.03
N ILE A 140 7.91 22.19 5.99
CA ILE A 140 7.45 20.80 6.11
C ILE A 140 8.29 19.88 5.22
N ILE A 141 8.58 18.68 5.71
CA ILE A 141 9.27 17.64 4.95
C ILE A 141 8.21 16.69 4.41
N TRP A 142 8.27 16.42 3.12
CA TRP A 142 7.54 15.32 2.49
C TRP A 142 8.54 14.32 1.93
N LEU A 143 8.50 13.08 2.42
CA LEU A 143 9.37 12.00 1.97
C LEU A 143 8.53 10.89 1.33
N ASN A 144 8.84 10.56 0.07
CA ASN A 144 8.21 9.49 -0.67
C ASN A 144 9.08 8.23 -0.66
N PHE A 145 8.50 7.10 -0.32
CA PHE A 145 9.14 5.78 -0.33
C PHE A 145 8.11 4.69 -0.55
N ASP A 146 8.58 3.48 -0.87
CA ASP A 146 7.69 2.36 -1.20
C ASP A 146 7.93 1.16 -0.30
N VAL A 147 6.86 0.40 -0.15
CA VAL A 147 6.88 -0.98 0.33
C VAL A 147 6.45 -1.87 -0.82
N ARG A 148 7.14 -3.00 -0.98
CA ARG A 148 6.86 -3.93 -2.06
C ARG A 148 5.55 -4.69 -1.83
N PRO A 149 4.94 -5.22 -2.91
CA PRO A 149 3.86 -6.18 -2.78
C PRO A 149 4.21 -7.32 -1.82
N GLN A 150 3.21 -7.74 -1.07
CA GLN A 150 3.19 -8.86 -0.15
C GLN A 150 4.26 -8.76 0.95
N ALA A 151 4.55 -7.53 1.41
CA ALA A 151 5.45 -7.30 2.53
C ALA A 151 4.79 -7.67 3.86
N GLY A 152 3.66 -7.07 4.24
CA GLY A 152 2.97 -7.40 5.51
C GLY A 152 3.53 -6.76 6.78
N SER A 153 4.69 -6.11 6.72
CA SER A 153 5.10 -5.08 7.68
C SER A 153 6.40 -4.44 7.21
N PHE A 154 6.78 -3.33 7.84
CA PHE A 154 8.10 -2.73 7.75
C PHE A 154 8.39 -1.97 9.04
N GLN A 155 9.66 -1.59 9.22
CA GLN A 155 10.06 -0.74 10.34
C GLN A 155 10.68 0.54 9.83
N ILE A 156 10.35 1.64 10.51
CA ILE A 156 11.03 2.92 10.31
C ILE A 156 11.63 3.43 11.62
N GLN A 157 12.55 4.36 11.46
CA GLN A 157 13.14 5.15 12.52
C GLN A 157 13.37 6.56 11.99
N ILE A 158 12.75 7.53 12.65
CA ILE A 158 12.88 8.97 12.35
C ILE A 158 13.58 9.58 13.54
N ASN A 159 14.84 9.98 13.36
CA ASN A 159 15.63 10.62 14.41
C ASN A 159 15.80 12.10 14.08
N ASP A 160 15.49 12.96 15.05
CA ASP A 160 15.73 14.39 14.94
C ASP A 160 17.25 14.69 15.02
N ASN A 161 17.69 15.81 14.41
CA ASN A 161 19.06 16.30 14.50
C ASN A 161 19.20 17.64 15.20
N SER A 162 18.13 18.43 15.30
CA SER A 162 18.22 19.86 15.57
C SER A 162 17.86 20.24 16.99
N GLY A 163 17.39 19.30 17.81
CA GLY A 163 16.76 19.66 19.09
C GLY A 163 15.33 20.17 18.89
N ASP A 164 14.80 19.97 17.68
CA ASP A 164 13.45 20.28 17.27
C ASP A 164 12.53 19.22 17.87
N THR A 165 11.31 19.61 18.20
CA THR A 165 10.31 18.64 18.64
C THR A 165 9.47 18.26 17.44
N ILE A 166 9.82 17.19 16.74
CA ILE A 166 9.12 16.82 15.50
C ILE A 166 7.85 15.99 15.76
N ALA A 167 6.87 16.15 14.88
CA ALA A 167 5.79 15.18 14.68
C ALA A 167 5.70 14.79 13.21
N TRP A 168 5.04 13.66 12.96
CA TRP A 168 4.87 13.13 11.62
C TRP A 168 3.51 12.48 11.41
N ALA A 169 3.13 12.42 10.15
CA ALA A 169 1.95 11.71 9.66
C ALA A 169 2.33 10.93 8.40
N LEU A 170 1.89 9.68 8.35
CA LEU A 170 2.14 8.77 7.25
C LEU A 170 0.87 8.61 6.42
N TYR A 171 1.05 8.78 5.12
CA TYR A 171 -0.01 8.68 4.12
C TYR A 171 0.32 7.60 3.09
N ILE A 172 -0.73 6.97 2.57
CA ILE A 172 -0.68 6.07 1.42
C ILE A 172 -1.34 6.76 0.25
N SER A 173 -0.79 6.56 -0.96
CA SER A 173 -1.47 6.95 -2.18
C SER A 173 -2.56 5.95 -2.56
N ASP A 174 -3.74 6.46 -2.91
CA ASP A 174 -4.86 5.66 -3.43
C ASP A 174 -4.57 5.06 -4.82
N VAL A 175 -3.46 5.47 -5.44
CA VAL A 175 -2.99 4.94 -6.73
C VAL A 175 -1.69 4.19 -6.50
N HIS A 176 -1.78 2.87 -6.45
CA HIS A 176 -0.63 1.98 -6.32
C HIS A 176 0.17 1.92 -7.63
N GLN A 177 1.50 2.07 -7.53
CA GLN A 177 2.41 2.11 -8.65
C GLN A 177 3.68 1.31 -8.36
N ALA A 178 3.91 0.27 -9.17
CA ALA A 178 5.18 -0.45 -9.24
C ALA A 178 6.18 0.31 -10.13
N GLY A 179 6.74 1.40 -9.60
CA GLY A 179 7.68 2.25 -10.32
C GLY A 179 7.65 3.70 -9.83
N THR A 180 8.42 4.55 -10.49
CA THR A 180 8.42 6.00 -10.28
C THR A 180 8.17 6.77 -11.57
N THR A 181 7.48 7.90 -11.49
CA THR A 181 7.33 8.86 -12.59
C THR A 181 8.01 10.18 -12.23
N LEU A 182 8.49 10.90 -13.24
CA LEU A 182 9.07 12.23 -13.03
C LEU A 182 7.92 13.22 -12.73
N ALA A 183 7.83 13.64 -11.47
CA ALA A 183 6.86 14.62 -11.00
C ALA A 183 7.21 16.04 -11.46
N ALA A 184 6.23 16.94 -11.42
CA ALA A 184 6.37 18.33 -11.84
C ALA A 184 7.46 19.09 -11.05
N ASN A 185 7.75 18.67 -9.82
CA ASN A 185 8.78 19.23 -8.95
C ASN A 185 10.21 18.72 -9.26
N GLY A 186 10.37 17.90 -10.30
CA GLY A 186 11.64 17.36 -10.77
C GLY A 186 12.13 16.11 -10.03
N GLN A 187 11.36 15.56 -9.10
CA GLN A 187 11.66 14.31 -8.40
C GLN A 187 11.02 13.12 -9.11
N TYR A 188 11.67 11.96 -9.06
CA TYR A 188 11.02 10.71 -9.43
C TYR A 188 10.25 10.19 -8.22
N LEU A 189 8.92 10.30 -8.26
CA LEU A 189 8.03 9.91 -7.18
C LEU A 189 7.19 8.70 -7.61
N SER A 190 6.72 7.93 -6.65
CA SER A 190 5.80 6.81 -6.84
C SER A 190 4.40 7.15 -6.31
N GLY A 191 3.37 6.57 -6.92
CA GLY A 191 1.98 6.85 -6.59
C GLY A 191 1.50 8.23 -7.04
N ASP A 192 0.29 8.59 -6.62
CA ASP A 192 -0.34 9.89 -6.85
C ASP A 192 -0.39 10.72 -5.55
N CYS A 193 0.49 11.72 -5.46
CA CYS A 193 0.59 12.67 -4.36
C CYS A 193 -0.64 13.58 -4.15
N SER A 194 -1.59 13.59 -5.10
CA SER A 194 -2.84 14.36 -4.98
C SER A 194 -3.98 13.57 -4.34
N GLN A 195 -3.82 12.26 -4.21
CA GLN A 195 -4.81 11.32 -3.66
C GLN A 195 -4.16 10.52 -2.56
N LEU A 196 -4.17 11.09 -1.35
CA LEU A 196 -3.51 10.54 -0.18
C LEU A 196 -4.53 10.36 0.95
N HIS A 197 -4.49 9.20 1.62
CA HIS A 197 -5.20 8.99 2.87
C HIS A 197 -4.21 8.69 4.00
N LYS A 198 -4.52 9.17 5.20
CA LYS A 198 -3.64 9.05 6.38
C LYS A 198 -3.84 7.68 7.03
N VAL A 199 -2.74 7.01 7.36
CA VAL A 199 -2.76 5.68 7.98
C VAL A 199 -2.11 5.61 9.35
N ALA A 200 -1.19 6.53 9.66
CA ALA A 200 -0.54 6.59 10.96
C ALA A 200 -0.02 8.00 11.29
N CYS A 201 0.26 8.25 12.56
CA CYS A 201 0.92 9.46 13.02
C CYS A 201 1.74 9.18 14.29
N GLY A 202 2.68 10.07 14.58
CA GLY A 202 3.53 9.93 15.76
C GLY A 202 4.52 11.07 15.94
N VAL A 203 5.48 10.83 16.82
CA VAL A 203 6.59 11.74 17.14
C VAL A 203 7.95 11.07 16.91
N GLU A 204 9.03 11.77 17.18
CA GLU A 204 10.40 11.29 17.04
C GLU A 204 10.61 9.87 17.63
N SER A 205 11.43 9.05 16.96
CA SER A 205 11.73 7.68 17.37
C SER A 205 12.86 7.58 18.42
N SER A 206 13.61 8.65 18.71
CA SER A 206 14.75 8.65 19.64
C SER A 206 15.67 7.41 19.52
N SER A 207 16.01 7.00 18.30
CA SER A 207 16.79 5.78 17.97
C SER A 207 16.14 4.42 18.27
N THR A 208 14.85 4.38 18.56
CA THR A 208 14.03 3.16 18.65
C THR A 208 13.52 2.75 17.26
N TRP A 209 13.37 1.44 17.02
CA TRP A 209 12.79 0.91 15.78
C TRP A 209 11.33 0.63 15.97
N ASN A 210 10.53 1.04 15.00
CA ASN A 210 9.08 1.04 15.16
C ASN A 210 8.46 0.32 13.99
N THR A 211 7.72 -0.75 14.29
CA THR A 211 6.78 -1.28 13.32
C THR A 211 5.55 -0.40 13.39
N ILE A 212 5.25 0.31 12.30
CA ILE A 212 4.02 1.09 12.23
C ILE A 212 2.89 0.11 11.92
N PRO A 213 1.90 -0.05 12.82
CA PRO A 213 0.69 -0.81 12.48
C PRO A 213 -0.05 0.00 11.41
N ILE A 214 -0.21 -0.60 10.23
CA ILE A 214 -1.00 -0.02 9.15
C ILE A 214 -2.30 -0.78 9.13
N ASN A 215 -3.25 -0.31 9.93
CA ASN A 215 -4.54 -0.98 10.09
C ASN A 215 -5.35 -0.85 8.81
N GLY A 216 -5.94 -1.96 8.37
CA GLY A 216 -6.85 -1.98 7.22
C GLY A 216 -6.18 -2.00 5.84
N GLU A 217 -4.85 -2.01 5.77
CA GLU A 217 -4.13 -2.05 4.50
C GLU A 217 -3.54 -3.43 4.25
N ASP A 218 -3.97 -4.04 3.16
CA ASP A 218 -3.33 -5.21 2.64
C ASP A 218 -2.19 -4.80 1.71
N PHE A 219 -0.96 -5.18 2.02
CA PHE A 219 0.17 -4.87 1.15
C PHE A 219 0.13 -5.72 -0.13
N LEU A 220 -1.02 -6.08 -0.70
CA LEU A 220 -1.09 -6.98 -1.86
C LEU A 220 -0.45 -6.35 -3.10
N GLU A 221 -0.60 -5.05 -3.26
CA GLU A 221 0.05 -4.26 -4.31
C GLU A 221 1.26 -3.47 -3.79
N ALA A 222 1.94 -2.78 -4.69
CA ALA A 222 3.03 -1.88 -4.31
C ALA A 222 2.45 -0.67 -3.56
N THR A 223 2.79 -0.54 -2.28
CA THR A 223 2.27 0.54 -1.45
C THR A 223 3.23 1.73 -1.50
N ASN A 224 2.72 2.88 -1.97
CA ASN A 224 3.50 4.11 -2.11
C ASN A 224 3.17 5.07 -0.97
N PHE A 225 4.17 5.37 -0.15
CA PHE A 225 4.03 6.18 1.05
C PHE A 225 4.48 7.62 0.83
N TYR A 226 3.82 8.51 1.56
CA TYR A 226 4.21 9.91 1.73
C TYR A 226 4.25 10.21 3.23
N LEU A 227 5.45 10.45 3.75
CA LEU A 227 5.67 10.84 5.13
C LEU A 227 5.80 12.36 5.24
N ALA A 228 4.85 12.97 5.93
CA ALA A 228 4.92 14.37 6.35
C ALA A 228 5.64 14.46 7.70
N VAL A 229 6.60 15.38 7.83
CA VAL A 229 7.28 15.69 9.10
C VAL A 229 7.33 17.21 9.28
N TRP A 230 6.98 17.68 10.47
CA TRP A 230 6.97 19.10 10.83
C TRP A 230 7.45 19.31 12.26
N ASP A 231 7.88 20.54 12.54
CA ASP A 231 8.21 20.98 13.90
C ASP A 231 6.95 21.35 14.69
N GLN A 232 6.87 20.89 15.94
CA GLN A 232 5.81 21.18 16.89
C GLN A 232 5.90 22.58 17.50
N ASP A 233 7.08 23.22 17.50
CA ASP A 233 7.25 24.54 18.12
C ASP A 233 7.19 25.71 17.12
N ALA A 234 7.23 25.41 15.81
CA ALA A 234 6.99 26.32 14.70
C ALA A 234 7.94 27.54 14.67
N ASP A 235 9.22 27.32 14.97
CA ASP A 235 10.24 28.39 15.05
C ASP A 235 10.85 28.80 13.70
N GLY A 236 10.60 28.04 12.64
CA GLY A 236 10.93 28.38 11.25
C GLY A 236 11.92 27.45 10.57
N ASP A 237 12.30 26.35 11.21
CA ASP A 237 13.07 25.27 10.62
C ASP A 237 12.50 23.88 10.96
N VAL A 238 12.97 22.88 10.20
CA VAL A 238 12.76 21.46 10.47
C VAL A 238 13.82 20.68 9.69
N GLU A 239 14.56 19.79 10.35
CA GLU A 239 15.49 18.86 9.69
C GLU A 239 15.58 17.57 10.48
N ILE A 240 15.35 16.42 9.85
CA ILE A 240 15.60 15.14 10.52
C ILE A 240 17.02 14.65 10.26
N ASN A 241 17.68 14.15 11.31
CA ASN A 241 19.04 13.63 11.24
C ASN A 241 19.11 12.42 10.34
N ASN A 242 18.18 11.49 10.54
CA ASN A 242 18.14 10.24 9.81
C ASN A 242 16.70 9.77 9.64
N PHE A 243 16.33 9.52 8.40
CA PHE A 243 15.25 8.59 8.08
C PHE A 243 15.86 7.23 7.78
N LYS A 244 15.37 6.20 8.47
CA LYS A 244 15.85 4.84 8.33
C LYS A 244 14.69 3.89 8.18
N ALA A 245 14.87 2.87 7.34
CA ALA A 245 13.87 1.84 7.15
C ALA A 245 14.50 0.45 6.95
N ARG A 246 13.77 -0.59 7.32
CA ARG A 246 14.17 -2.00 7.17
C ARG A 246 12.95 -2.93 7.17
N PHE A 247 13.19 -4.21 6.92
CA PHE A 247 12.18 -5.27 6.92
C PHE A 247 11.04 -5.03 5.94
N GLY A 248 11.33 -4.49 4.76
CA GLY A 248 10.33 -4.17 3.72
C GLY A 248 9.71 -5.39 3.05
N CYS A 249 9.92 -6.60 3.58
CA CYS A 249 9.39 -7.87 3.08
C CYS A 249 8.61 -8.64 4.16
N GLY A 250 8.22 -7.98 5.25
CA GLY A 250 7.50 -8.60 6.37
C GLY A 250 8.31 -9.54 7.23
N ASP A 251 9.63 -9.46 7.16
CA ASP A 251 10.55 -10.25 7.98
C ASP A 251 10.82 -9.60 9.35
N GLY A 252 10.01 -8.61 9.72
CA GLY A 252 10.02 -7.95 11.02
C GLY A 252 9.40 -8.79 12.14
N SER A 253 9.58 -8.32 13.39
CA SER A 253 9.07 -9.00 14.58
C SER A 253 7.55 -8.96 14.75
N PHE A 254 6.87 -8.06 14.04
CA PHE A 254 5.41 -7.98 13.97
C PHE A 254 4.99 -8.25 12.54
N LYS A 255 4.00 -9.12 12.37
CA LYS A 255 3.55 -9.58 11.07
C LYS A 255 2.03 -9.38 10.97
N THR A 256 1.56 -8.60 10.00
CA THR A 256 0.13 -8.55 9.66
C THR A 256 -0.21 -9.67 8.69
N CYS A 257 -1.42 -10.22 8.80
CA CYS A 257 -1.94 -11.12 7.79
C CYS A 257 -2.77 -10.31 6.78
N SER A 258 -3.03 -10.88 5.61
CA SER A 258 -4.03 -10.40 4.66
C SER A 258 -4.42 -11.53 3.72
N VAL A 259 -5.69 -11.54 3.32
CA VAL A 259 -6.22 -12.45 2.31
C VAL A 259 -7.26 -11.76 1.44
N VAL A 260 -7.17 -11.97 0.14
CA VAL A 260 -8.19 -11.63 -0.84
C VAL A 260 -8.57 -12.88 -1.61
N ALA A 261 -9.87 -13.06 -1.80
CA ALA A 261 -10.41 -14.12 -2.63
C ALA A 261 -10.56 -13.65 -4.08
N GLY A 262 -10.03 -14.44 -5.01
CA GLY A 262 -10.29 -14.27 -6.43
C GLY A 262 -11.61 -14.90 -6.87
N THR A 263 -11.86 -14.87 -8.18
CA THR A 263 -13.07 -15.45 -8.76
C THR A 263 -13.12 -16.97 -8.54
N PRO A 264 -14.20 -17.52 -7.96
CA PRO A 264 -14.34 -18.97 -7.80
C PRO A 264 -14.45 -19.67 -9.15
N GLU A 265 -13.87 -20.88 -9.23
CA GLU A 265 -14.04 -21.81 -10.34
C GLU A 265 -14.81 -23.04 -9.87
N GLU A 266 -15.95 -23.33 -10.50
CA GLU A 266 -16.73 -24.53 -10.21
C GLU A 266 -16.40 -25.68 -11.15
N VAL A 267 -16.04 -26.83 -10.58
CA VAL A 267 -15.70 -28.05 -11.31
C VAL A 267 -16.67 -29.17 -10.93
N CYS A 268 -17.39 -29.71 -11.93
CA CYS A 268 -18.29 -30.84 -11.71
C CYS A 268 -17.51 -32.14 -11.55
N ASN A 269 -17.85 -32.93 -10.53
CA ASN A 269 -17.27 -34.24 -10.27
C ASN A 269 -18.14 -35.34 -10.89
N ASN A 270 -17.53 -36.50 -11.18
CA ASN A 270 -18.22 -37.64 -11.80
C ASN A 270 -19.14 -38.43 -10.83
N ASP A 271 -19.32 -37.96 -9.60
CA ASP A 271 -20.04 -38.62 -8.51
C ASP A 271 -21.31 -37.87 -8.07
N GLY A 272 -21.77 -36.90 -8.87
CA GLY A 272 -22.94 -36.09 -8.56
C GLY A 272 -22.67 -34.91 -7.64
N THR A 273 -21.41 -34.62 -7.33
CA THR A 273 -20.98 -33.43 -6.59
C THR A 273 -20.29 -32.40 -7.49
N PHE A 274 -20.02 -31.21 -6.96
CA PHE A 274 -19.15 -30.23 -7.59
C PHE A 274 -18.18 -29.64 -6.56
N THR A 275 -17.01 -29.23 -7.00
CA THR A 275 -15.98 -28.59 -6.18
C THR A 275 -15.86 -27.13 -6.58
N VAL A 276 -15.93 -26.23 -5.61
CA VAL A 276 -15.61 -24.80 -5.77
C VAL A 276 -14.16 -24.61 -5.38
N ASN A 277 -13.36 -24.14 -6.33
CA ASN A 277 -11.98 -23.74 -6.11
C ASN A 277 -11.91 -22.22 -6.06
N VAL A 278 -11.61 -21.67 -4.89
CA VAL A 278 -11.42 -20.23 -4.72
C VAL A 278 -9.91 -19.97 -4.73
N PRO A 279 -9.36 -19.34 -5.78
CA PRO A 279 -7.99 -18.84 -5.71
C PRO A 279 -7.90 -17.76 -4.64
N ILE A 280 -6.89 -17.83 -3.79
CA ILE A 280 -6.62 -16.80 -2.79
C ILE A 280 -5.22 -16.22 -3.00
N GLU A 281 -5.11 -14.92 -2.73
CA GLU A 281 -3.86 -14.20 -2.64
C GLU A 281 -3.76 -13.58 -1.25
N GLY A 282 -2.57 -13.58 -0.66
CA GLY A 282 -2.40 -13.14 0.72
C GLY A 282 -1.03 -13.41 1.28
N ILE A 283 -0.87 -13.11 2.56
CA ILE A 283 0.40 -13.16 3.27
C ILE A 283 0.24 -13.58 4.73
N ASN A 284 1.35 -14.06 5.30
CA ASN A 284 1.57 -14.34 6.72
C ASN A 284 0.33 -14.88 7.43
N GLY A 285 -0.11 -16.05 7.01
CA GLY A 285 -1.28 -16.65 7.61
C GLY A 285 -1.50 -18.06 7.12
N GLU A 286 -2.15 -18.82 7.99
CA GLU A 286 -2.67 -20.11 7.66
C GLU A 286 -4.19 -19.99 7.48
N TYR A 287 -4.65 -20.16 6.25
CA TYR A 287 -6.04 -19.88 5.84
C TYR A 287 -6.84 -21.15 5.62
N VAL A 288 -8.12 -21.07 5.95
CA VAL A 288 -9.09 -22.15 5.76
C VAL A 288 -10.41 -21.56 5.29
N GLY A 289 -11.10 -22.29 4.41
CA GLY A 289 -12.47 -21.98 4.00
C GLY A 289 -13.47 -22.77 4.83
N TYR A 290 -14.59 -22.14 5.19
CA TYR A 290 -15.73 -22.75 5.86
C TYR A 290 -17.03 -22.47 5.13
N ASP A 291 -17.81 -23.53 4.94
CA ASP A 291 -19.23 -23.45 4.60
C ASP A 291 -19.95 -24.64 5.27
N ALA A 292 -21.04 -24.37 5.98
CA ALA A 292 -21.85 -25.40 6.63
C ALA A 292 -22.51 -26.38 5.64
N ASN A 293 -22.68 -25.98 4.38
CA ASN A 293 -23.27 -26.79 3.31
C ASN A 293 -22.22 -27.63 2.55
N ALA A 294 -20.93 -27.43 2.81
CA ALA A 294 -19.89 -28.23 2.19
C ALA A 294 -19.88 -29.66 2.75
N ASN A 295 -19.64 -30.63 1.86
CA ASN A 295 -19.50 -32.05 2.17
C ASN A 295 -18.20 -32.37 2.93
N ASN A 296 -17.28 -31.41 3.01
CA ASN A 296 -16.02 -31.55 3.72
C ASN A 296 -16.24 -31.79 5.23
N ALA A 297 -15.28 -32.43 5.89
CA ALA A 297 -15.37 -32.71 7.32
C ALA A 297 -15.50 -31.41 8.12
N GLY A 298 -16.65 -31.23 8.79
CA GLY A 298 -16.95 -30.01 9.55
C GLY A 298 -17.18 -28.76 8.69
N GLY A 299 -17.39 -28.92 7.38
CA GLY A 299 -17.54 -27.82 6.44
C GLY A 299 -16.23 -27.09 6.09
N LEU A 300 -15.08 -27.66 6.45
CA LEU A 300 -13.77 -26.99 6.34
C LEU A 300 -12.95 -27.48 5.13
N SER A 301 -12.28 -26.57 4.46
CA SER A 301 -11.31 -26.91 3.40
C SER A 301 -10.04 -27.51 4.01
N SER A 302 -9.14 -28.01 3.14
CA SER A 302 -7.75 -28.14 3.54
C SER A 302 -7.14 -26.77 3.82
N THR A 303 -6.16 -26.75 4.69
CA THR A 303 -5.46 -25.54 5.08
C THR A 303 -4.48 -25.08 4.01
N VAL A 304 -4.41 -23.76 3.79
CA VAL A 304 -3.50 -23.11 2.84
C VAL A 304 -2.55 -22.19 3.60
N CYS A 305 -1.26 -22.41 3.41
CA CYS A 305 -0.20 -21.65 4.07
C CYS A 305 0.30 -20.53 3.16
N LEU A 306 0.10 -19.27 3.55
CA LEU A 306 0.65 -18.12 2.84
C LEU A 306 1.72 -17.43 3.70
N THR A 307 2.82 -17.04 3.05
CA THR A 307 4.04 -16.50 3.66
C THR A 307 4.39 -15.15 3.04
N ASN A 308 5.21 -14.33 3.69
CA ASN A 308 5.63 -13.03 3.14
C ASN A 308 6.63 -13.17 1.98
N SER A 309 6.81 -12.08 1.22
CA SER A 309 7.76 -11.94 0.10
C SER A 309 9.26 -12.09 0.46
N GLY A 310 9.60 -12.14 1.76
CA GLY A 310 10.96 -12.38 2.27
C GLY A 310 11.29 -13.83 2.65
N SER A 311 10.41 -14.80 2.36
CA SER A 311 10.51 -16.20 2.83
C SER A 311 10.53 -17.20 1.65
N THR A 312 9.99 -18.43 1.79
CA THR A 312 9.78 -19.35 0.66
C THR A 312 8.75 -18.85 -0.36
N ASN A 313 8.21 -17.64 -0.16
CA ASN A 313 7.36 -16.86 -1.08
C ASN A 313 6.18 -17.65 -1.65
N VAL A 314 5.39 -18.24 -0.77
CA VAL A 314 4.07 -18.78 -1.12
C VAL A 314 3.03 -17.72 -0.78
N THR A 315 2.65 -16.89 -1.75
CA THR A 315 1.69 -15.78 -1.55
C THR A 315 0.35 -16.00 -2.23
N THR A 316 0.18 -17.16 -2.86
CA THR A 316 -1.08 -17.59 -3.49
C THR A 316 -1.39 -19.03 -3.13
N GLY A 317 -2.68 -19.38 -3.17
CA GLY A 317 -3.14 -20.74 -2.95
C GLY A 317 -4.58 -20.95 -3.43
N THR A 318 -5.16 -22.09 -3.08
CA THR A 318 -6.53 -22.42 -3.49
C THR A 318 -7.28 -23.06 -2.34
N ILE A 319 -8.41 -22.46 -1.98
CA ILE A 319 -9.38 -23.01 -1.04
C ILE A 319 -10.38 -23.85 -1.83
N SER A 320 -10.49 -25.13 -1.48
CA SER A 320 -11.38 -26.08 -2.16
C SER A 320 -12.42 -26.66 -1.21
N LEU A 321 -13.70 -26.48 -1.58
CA LEU A 321 -14.85 -27.06 -0.88
C LEU A 321 -15.75 -27.79 -1.87
N THR A 322 -16.28 -28.95 -1.47
CA THR A 322 -17.11 -29.81 -2.33
C THR A 322 -18.56 -29.80 -1.84
N TYR A 323 -19.52 -29.76 -2.77
CA TYR A 323 -20.94 -29.61 -2.51
C TYR A 323 -21.76 -30.61 -3.31
N ASN A 324 -22.97 -30.93 -2.84
CA ASN A 324 -23.94 -31.69 -3.64
C ASN A 324 -24.54 -30.79 -4.72
N GLN A 325 -24.90 -31.37 -5.87
CA GLN A 325 -25.61 -30.64 -6.92
C GLN A 325 -26.83 -29.86 -6.40
N GLY A 326 -27.04 -28.67 -6.95
CA GLY A 326 -28.14 -27.77 -6.57
C GLY A 326 -27.95 -27.04 -5.23
N THR A 327 -26.83 -27.23 -4.55
CA THR A 327 -26.50 -26.53 -3.29
C THR A 327 -25.75 -25.25 -3.60
N ALA A 328 -26.30 -24.09 -3.22
CA ALA A 328 -25.57 -22.82 -3.28
C ALA A 328 -24.43 -22.82 -2.25
N TYR A 329 -23.38 -22.03 -2.51
CA TYR A 329 -22.21 -21.92 -1.64
C TYR A 329 -22.04 -20.51 -1.09
N SER A 330 -21.60 -20.43 0.16
CA SER A 330 -21.29 -19.22 0.92
C SER A 330 -20.05 -19.50 1.77
N ILE A 331 -18.90 -19.33 1.14
CA ILE A 331 -17.59 -19.68 1.68
C ILE A 331 -17.04 -18.48 2.43
N GLN A 332 -16.76 -18.66 3.72
CA GLN A 332 -15.98 -17.73 4.51
C GLN A 332 -14.54 -18.24 4.61
N ILE A 333 -13.57 -17.43 4.23
CA ILE A 333 -12.14 -17.72 4.30
C ILE A 333 -11.56 -16.89 5.44
N PHE A 334 -10.83 -17.53 6.34
CA PHE A 334 -10.28 -16.87 7.53
C PHE A 334 -8.97 -17.53 7.96
N GLU A 335 -8.18 -16.81 8.75
CA GLU A 335 -6.98 -17.35 9.37
C GLU A 335 -7.36 -18.34 10.51
N THR A 336 -6.66 -19.47 10.63
CA THR A 336 -7.07 -20.58 11.53
C THR A 336 -7.18 -20.25 13.02
N ASN A 337 -6.60 -19.16 13.46
CA ASN A 337 -6.63 -18.63 14.82
C ASN A 337 -7.68 -17.51 15.02
N ASN A 338 -8.47 -17.19 13.98
CA ASN A 338 -9.60 -16.26 14.03
C ASN A 338 -10.66 -16.70 15.07
N SER A 339 -11.16 -15.74 15.86
CA SER A 339 -12.16 -15.91 16.90
C SER A 339 -13.60 -16.06 16.40
N SER A 340 -13.84 -15.83 15.10
CA SER A 340 -15.13 -15.94 14.41
C SER A 340 -14.92 -16.25 12.91
N PRO A 341 -15.12 -17.49 12.46
CA PRO A 341 -16.37 -18.26 12.64
C PRO A 341 -16.37 -19.30 13.78
N PRO A 342 -17.55 -19.85 14.16
CA PRO A 342 -17.75 -20.68 15.36
C PRO A 342 -17.07 -22.05 15.37
N THR A 343 -16.24 -22.37 14.38
CA THR A 343 -15.61 -23.68 14.22
C THR A 343 -14.16 -23.58 14.67
N PRO A 344 -13.77 -24.18 15.81
CA PRO A 344 -12.39 -24.15 16.26
C PRO A 344 -11.50 -24.90 15.25
N VAL A 345 -10.55 -24.20 14.66
CA VAL A 345 -9.51 -24.80 13.81
C VAL A 345 -8.22 -24.82 14.60
N THR A 346 -7.50 -25.94 14.55
CA THR A 346 -6.18 -26.04 15.19
C THR A 346 -5.13 -25.64 14.15
N PRO A 347 -4.32 -24.60 14.39
CA PRO A 347 -3.26 -24.22 13.46
C PRO A 347 -2.26 -25.37 13.28
N SER A 348 -1.75 -25.54 12.06
CA SER A 348 -0.60 -26.37 11.82
C SER A 348 0.64 -25.70 12.42
N ALA A 349 1.54 -26.50 12.98
CA ALA A 349 2.83 -26.01 13.47
C ALA A 349 3.83 -25.67 12.33
N SER A 350 3.40 -25.76 11.07
CA SER A 350 4.27 -25.64 9.89
C SER A 350 4.28 -24.27 9.23
N CYS A 351 3.37 -23.37 9.61
CA CYS A 351 3.23 -22.05 9.01
C CYS A 351 3.63 -20.93 9.97
N ASP A 352 4.07 -19.82 9.38
CA ASP A 352 4.23 -18.56 10.10
C ASP A 352 2.84 -17.98 10.35
N HIS A 353 2.50 -17.79 11.63
CA HIS A 353 1.24 -17.19 12.05
C HIS A 353 1.45 -15.74 12.49
N PRO A 354 0.48 -14.84 12.26
CA PRO A 354 0.49 -13.53 12.91
C PRO A 354 0.50 -13.75 14.42
N ASP A 355 1.52 -13.23 15.12
CA ASP A 355 1.80 -13.52 16.53
C ASP A 355 0.59 -13.25 17.44
N PRO A 356 0.00 -14.27 18.09
CA PRO A 356 -1.03 -14.09 19.10
C PRO A 356 -0.43 -13.80 20.51
N PHE A 357 0.67 -13.03 20.56
CA PHE A 357 1.27 -12.25 21.66
C PHE A 357 2.47 -12.81 22.44
N PRO A 358 3.44 -11.92 22.74
CA PRO A 358 3.63 -11.53 24.14
C PRO A 358 3.83 -10.00 24.34
N GLY A 359 2.79 -9.28 24.82
CA GLY A 359 2.97 -7.92 25.33
C GLY A 359 1.75 -7.03 25.65
N ASP A 360 0.68 -7.01 24.84
CA ASP A 360 -0.42 -6.02 24.98
C ASP A 360 -1.79 -6.59 24.55
N PRO A 361 -2.94 -6.22 25.17
CA PRO A 361 -4.24 -6.90 25.04
C PRO A 361 -5.09 -6.65 23.77
N ASN A 362 -4.63 -5.92 22.74
CA ASN A 362 -5.49 -5.50 21.60
C ASN A 362 -4.99 -5.82 20.17
N ASN A 363 -3.93 -6.59 19.93
CA ASN A 363 -3.55 -6.98 18.55
C ASN A 363 -4.30 -8.22 18.05
N GLY A 364 -5.41 -8.02 17.35
CA GLY A 364 -6.02 -9.04 16.51
C GLY A 364 -5.77 -8.73 15.05
N ASN A 365 -4.79 -9.39 14.42
CA ASN A 365 -4.70 -9.34 12.95
C ASN A 365 -5.47 -10.52 12.33
N ALA A 366 -5.51 -11.69 12.98
CA ALA A 366 -6.18 -12.87 12.44
C ALA A 366 -7.71 -12.72 12.32
N ASP A 367 -8.32 -11.98 13.25
CA ASP A 367 -9.76 -11.68 13.22
C ASP A 367 -10.14 -10.73 12.07
N GLU A 368 -9.19 -9.95 11.57
CA GLU A 368 -9.37 -9.01 10.46
C GLU A 368 -9.08 -9.66 9.09
N CYS A 369 -8.38 -10.79 9.07
CA CYS A 369 -8.02 -11.51 7.85
C CYS A 369 -9.13 -12.47 7.42
N VAL A 370 -10.19 -11.90 6.86
CA VAL A 370 -11.39 -12.61 6.40
C VAL A 370 -11.71 -12.22 4.95
N ALA A 371 -12.11 -13.20 4.14
CA ALA A 371 -12.68 -12.97 2.81
C ALA A 371 -13.92 -13.83 2.62
N ASP A 372 -14.90 -13.33 1.87
CA ASP A 372 -16.16 -14.04 1.62
C ASP A 372 -16.37 -14.26 0.12
N VAL A 373 -16.85 -15.46 -0.24
CA VAL A 373 -17.20 -15.83 -1.61
C VAL A 373 -18.56 -16.51 -1.63
N ASN A 374 -19.46 -16.03 -2.48
CA ASN A 374 -20.80 -16.58 -2.60
C ASN A 374 -21.12 -16.89 -4.06
N GLY A 375 -21.92 -17.93 -4.28
CA GLY A 375 -22.40 -18.28 -5.61
C GLY A 375 -23.47 -19.35 -5.61
N GLU A 376 -24.09 -19.52 -6.77
CA GLU A 376 -25.12 -20.52 -6.99
C GLU A 376 -24.52 -21.83 -7.48
N ALA A 377 -25.27 -22.93 -7.31
CA ALA A 377 -24.83 -24.23 -7.80
C ALA A 377 -24.64 -24.21 -9.33
N PRO A 378 -23.51 -24.71 -9.86
CA PRO A 378 -23.35 -24.89 -11.29
C PRO A 378 -24.32 -25.97 -11.80
N ILE A 379 -24.67 -25.89 -13.08
CA ILE A 379 -25.42 -26.96 -13.74
C ILE A 379 -24.42 -28.08 -14.08
N CYS A 380 -24.30 -29.06 -13.19
CA CYS A 380 -23.51 -30.27 -13.44
C CYS A 380 -24.40 -31.33 -14.10
N CYS A 381 -24.06 -31.73 -15.32
CA CYS A 381 -24.84 -32.73 -16.04
C CYS A 381 -24.42 -34.12 -15.57
N GLU A 382 -25.29 -34.84 -14.87
CA GLU A 382 -25.15 -36.30 -14.69
C GLU A 382 -25.62 -37.01 -15.97
N PHE A 383 -24.81 -37.93 -16.49
CA PHE A 383 -25.30 -38.87 -17.49
C PHE A 383 -26.22 -39.89 -16.83
N GLY A 384 -27.53 -39.66 -16.93
CA GLY A 384 -28.54 -40.64 -16.55
C GLY A 384 -28.70 -41.69 -17.65
N ALA A 385 -28.25 -42.93 -17.40
CA ALA A 385 -28.63 -44.05 -18.27
C ALA A 385 -30.03 -44.54 -17.90
N THR A 386 -31.07 -44.07 -18.59
CA THR A 386 -32.40 -44.68 -18.47
C THR A 386 -32.43 -45.96 -19.29
N CYS A 387 -32.43 -47.12 -18.61
CA CYS A 387 -32.57 -48.41 -19.27
C CYS A 387 -34.00 -48.60 -19.77
N ASN A 388 -34.31 -48.09 -20.96
CA ASN A 388 -35.54 -48.40 -21.66
C ASN A 388 -35.39 -49.80 -22.28
N LEU A 389 -36.25 -50.75 -21.91
CA LEU A 389 -36.22 -52.13 -22.43
C LEU A 389 -36.60 -52.24 -23.92
N ASP A 390 -36.75 -51.10 -24.61
CA ASP A 390 -36.89 -51.00 -26.05
C ASP A 390 -35.50 -50.73 -26.67
N PRO A 391 -34.91 -51.69 -27.42
CA PRO A 391 -33.60 -51.53 -28.04
C PRO A 391 -33.55 -50.43 -29.11
N THR A 392 -34.68 -49.80 -29.45
CA THR A 392 -34.75 -48.70 -30.42
C THR A 392 -34.80 -47.30 -29.80
N LEU A 393 -34.89 -47.19 -28.46
CA LEU A 393 -35.03 -45.93 -27.74
C LEU A 393 -34.13 -45.89 -26.50
N GLN A 394 -32.82 -46.02 -26.69
CA GLN A 394 -31.85 -45.53 -25.70
C GLN A 394 -31.78 -44.01 -25.82
N ILE A 395 -32.41 -43.30 -24.90
CA ILE A 395 -32.29 -41.84 -24.80
C ILE A 395 -31.20 -41.57 -23.77
N ILE A 396 -30.05 -41.08 -24.24
CA ILE A 396 -29.01 -40.51 -23.38
C ILE A 396 -29.37 -39.03 -23.25
N GLU A 397 -29.85 -38.62 -22.08
CA GLU A 397 -30.07 -37.21 -21.78
C GLU A 397 -28.78 -36.62 -21.19
N GLY A 398 -28.24 -35.57 -21.81
CA GLY A 398 -26.99 -34.93 -21.41
C GLY A 398 -26.70 -33.67 -22.23
N CYS A 399 -25.81 -32.82 -21.72
CA CYS A 399 -25.57 -31.46 -22.23
C CYS A 399 -24.55 -31.37 -23.38
N ASP A 400 -23.90 -32.48 -23.74
CA ASP A 400 -22.95 -32.54 -24.86
C ASP A 400 -23.13 -33.84 -25.66
N SER A 401 -23.64 -33.71 -26.89
CA SER A 401 -23.79 -34.83 -27.83
C SER A 401 -22.47 -35.31 -28.45
N THR A 402 -21.34 -34.66 -28.15
CA THR A 402 -20.02 -34.98 -28.73
C THR A 402 -19.18 -35.95 -27.90
N VAL A 403 -19.56 -36.18 -26.63
CA VAL A 403 -18.93 -37.15 -25.73
C VAL A 403 -19.94 -38.23 -25.33
N LEU A 404 -20.62 -38.81 -26.32
CA LEU A 404 -21.48 -39.96 -26.09
C LEU A 404 -20.59 -41.18 -25.73
N PRO A 405 -20.87 -41.90 -24.63
CA PRO A 405 -20.37 -43.25 -24.46
C PRO A 405 -20.72 -44.08 -25.70
N ALA A 406 -19.84 -44.98 -26.12
CA ALA A 406 -20.18 -45.90 -27.21
C ALA A 406 -21.49 -46.62 -26.84
N PRO A 407 -22.49 -46.67 -27.75
CA PRO A 407 -23.76 -47.32 -27.45
C PRO A 407 -23.50 -48.77 -27.04
N PHE A 408 -24.17 -49.22 -25.97
CA PHE A 408 -24.09 -50.61 -25.55
C PHE A 408 -24.50 -51.50 -26.71
N THR A 409 -23.60 -52.40 -27.13
CA THR A 409 -23.86 -53.29 -28.26
C THR A 409 -24.47 -54.62 -27.81
N ASP A 410 -24.42 -54.94 -26.52
CA ASP A 410 -25.02 -56.13 -25.92
C ASP A 410 -25.82 -55.78 -24.64
N PRO A 411 -27.09 -56.20 -24.51
CA PRO A 411 -27.87 -56.08 -23.28
C PRO A 411 -27.21 -56.67 -22.01
N ILE A 412 -26.26 -57.61 -22.14
CA ILE A 412 -25.52 -58.19 -21.01
C ILE A 412 -24.55 -57.19 -20.34
N ASP A 413 -24.07 -56.19 -21.09
CA ASP A 413 -23.13 -55.19 -20.58
C ASP A 413 -23.76 -54.24 -19.54
N VAL A 414 -25.09 -54.19 -19.49
CA VAL A 414 -25.88 -53.39 -18.54
C VAL A 414 -25.96 -54.03 -17.14
N PHE A 415 -25.77 -55.35 -17.04
CA PHE A 415 -25.98 -56.11 -15.79
C PHE A 415 -24.69 -56.71 -15.19
N SER A 416 -23.51 -56.34 -15.72
CA SER A 416 -22.22 -56.94 -15.34
C SER A 416 -21.22 -55.99 -14.66
N ASN A 417 -21.60 -54.75 -14.34
CA ASN A 417 -20.83 -53.84 -13.50
C ASN A 417 -21.65 -53.35 -12.30
#